data_AF-A0A9J7X8L6-F1
#
_entry.id   AF-A0A9J7X8L6-F1
#
_cell.length_a   1.000
_cell.length_b   1.000
_cell.length_c   1.000
_cell.angle_alpha   90.00
_cell.angle_beta   90.00
_cell.angle_gamma   90.00
#
_symmetry.space_group_name_H-M   'P 1'
#
loop_
_entity.id
_entity.type
_entity.pdbx_description
1 polymer ?
#
loop_
_entity_poly.entity_id
_entity_poly.type
_entity_poly.pdbx_seq_one_letter_code
_entity_poly.pdbx_strand_id
1 'polypeptide(L)'
;MMGGSGSKGKGYWPFSGSGGGDEPAKDGQEQSLARVRSIRNATPFVFTRRSSLYFDEDGDLAHEFYEETVVTKNGRKKAKLKRIHKNLIPQGIIKLDHPCIHVDFPVVICEV
;
A
#
# COMPACT_ATOMS: atom_id res chain seq x y z
N MET A 1 -1.59 13.36 -47.49
CA MET A 1 -0.79 13.63 -46.26
C MET A 1 -1.75 13.88 -45.10
N MET A 2 -1.28 13.67 -43.86
CA MET A 2 -2.00 13.31 -42.61
C MET A 2 -2.53 11.86 -42.61
N GLY A 3 -1.99 10.88 -41.87
CA GLY A 3 -1.09 10.90 -40.72
C GLY A 3 -1.87 10.74 -39.41
N GLY A 4 -1.74 9.60 -38.73
CA GLY A 4 -2.31 9.38 -37.40
C GLY A 4 -2.43 7.91 -36.99
N SER A 5 -1.29 7.27 -36.71
CA SER A 5 -1.19 5.93 -36.12
C SER A 5 -1.90 5.86 -34.75
N GLY A 6 -2.85 4.93 -34.62
CA GLY A 6 -3.44 4.56 -33.33
C GLY A 6 -2.65 3.46 -32.65
N SER A 7 -1.84 3.82 -31.65
CA SER A 7 -1.11 2.88 -30.79
C SER A 7 -2.09 2.12 -29.88
N LYS A 8 -2.29 0.81 -30.12
CA LYS A 8 -2.90 -0.08 -29.12
C LYS A 8 -1.84 -0.40 -28.07
N GLY A 9 -1.80 0.38 -27.00
CA GLY A 9 -1.11 0.03 -25.77
C GLY A 9 -1.79 -1.17 -25.13
N LYS A 10 -1.41 -2.40 -25.52
CA LYS A 10 -1.72 -3.58 -24.73
C LYS A 10 -0.81 -3.56 -23.52
N GLY A 11 -1.40 -3.18 -22.38
CA GLY A 11 -0.76 -3.24 -21.07
C GLY A 11 -0.20 -4.64 -20.82
N TYR A 12 1.09 -4.68 -20.50
CA TYR A 12 1.80 -5.90 -20.16
C TYR A 12 1.46 -6.26 -18.72
N TRP A 13 0.61 -7.27 -18.54
CA TRP A 13 0.41 -7.95 -17.25
C TRP A 13 1.50 -9.02 -17.10
N PRO A 14 2.27 -9.03 -16.00
CA PRO A 14 3.49 -9.84 -15.88
C PRO A 14 3.23 -11.31 -15.46
N PHE A 15 2.14 -11.94 -15.92
CA PHE A 15 1.83 -13.35 -15.60
C PHE A 15 1.57 -14.21 -16.85
N SER A 16 2.22 -13.92 -17.98
CA SER A 16 2.23 -14.84 -19.13
C SER A 16 3.65 -15.39 -19.31
N GLY A 17 3.80 -16.67 -19.01
CA GLY A 17 5.08 -17.37 -18.99
C GLY A 17 5.58 -17.88 -20.34
N SER A 18 6.80 -18.43 -20.24
CA SER A 18 7.57 -19.27 -21.17
C SER A 18 8.41 -18.59 -22.26
N GLY A 19 9.72 -18.78 -22.16
CA GLY A 19 10.67 -18.72 -23.29
C GLY A 19 12.10 -18.45 -22.84
N GLY A 20 13.00 -19.42 -23.03
CA GLY A 20 14.38 -19.39 -22.53
C GLY A 20 15.29 -18.31 -23.13
N GLY A 21 16.33 -17.99 -22.36
CA GLY A 21 17.41 -17.08 -22.75
C GLY A 21 18.40 -17.00 -21.60
N ASP A 22 19.55 -17.62 -21.77
CA ASP A 22 20.67 -17.69 -20.82
C ASP A 22 21.31 -16.30 -20.66
N GLU A 23 21.08 -15.63 -19.52
CA GLU A 23 21.85 -14.45 -19.11
C GLU A 23 21.88 -14.40 -17.57
N PRO A 24 23.05 -14.28 -16.91
CA PRO A 24 23.14 -14.34 -15.45
C PRO A 24 22.64 -13.03 -14.82
N ALA A 25 21.34 -12.94 -14.59
CA ALA A 25 20.72 -11.89 -13.79
C ALA A 25 21.11 -12.07 -12.31
N LYS A 26 22.23 -11.48 -11.89
CA LYS A 26 22.73 -11.50 -10.50
C LYS A 26 21.87 -10.69 -9.52
N ASP A 27 20.85 -9.97 -9.97
CA ASP A 27 20.03 -9.10 -9.12
C ASP A 27 18.64 -9.69 -8.76
N GLY A 28 18.25 -10.83 -9.33
CA GLY A 28 16.97 -11.51 -9.00
C GLY A 28 17.05 -12.50 -7.84
N GLN A 29 18.26 -12.93 -7.50
CA GLN A 29 18.48 -13.99 -6.51
C GLN A 29 18.40 -13.48 -5.07
N GLU A 30 18.85 -12.25 -4.80
CA GLU A 30 18.78 -11.63 -3.46
C GLU A 30 17.32 -11.45 -2.98
N GLN A 31 16.41 -10.97 -3.84
CA GLN A 31 14.98 -10.85 -3.48
C GLN A 31 14.33 -12.22 -3.25
N SER A 32 14.66 -13.21 -4.10
CA SER A 32 14.12 -14.57 -4.00
C SER A 32 14.63 -15.29 -2.75
N LEU A 33 15.91 -15.11 -2.41
CA LEU A 33 16.51 -15.66 -1.19
C LEU A 33 16.02 -14.92 0.05
N ALA A 34 15.75 -13.61 -0.01
CA ALA A 34 15.12 -12.87 1.09
C ALA A 34 13.70 -13.40 1.37
N ARG A 35 12.92 -13.67 0.32
CA ARG A 35 11.59 -14.31 0.42
C ARG A 35 11.68 -15.71 1.04
N VAL A 36 12.59 -16.56 0.55
CA VAL A 36 12.82 -17.92 1.08
C VAL A 36 13.36 -17.93 2.51
N ARG A 37 14.21 -16.96 2.89
CA ARG A 37 14.72 -16.80 4.26
C ARG A 37 13.64 -16.32 5.23
N SER A 38 12.73 -15.45 4.77
CA SER A 38 11.58 -14.99 5.57
C SER A 38 10.61 -16.12 5.89
N ILE A 39 10.35 -17.02 4.92
CA ILE A 39 9.43 -18.16 5.07
C ILE A 39 9.89 -19.15 6.16
N ARG A 40 11.19 -19.35 6.37
CA ARG A 40 11.68 -20.36 7.33
C ARG A 40 11.49 -19.98 8.81
N ASN A 41 11.28 -18.69 9.11
CA ASN A 41 11.15 -18.19 10.49
C ASN A 41 9.84 -17.45 10.75
N ALA A 42 8.97 -17.28 9.75
CA ALA A 42 7.70 -16.57 9.89
C ALA A 42 6.52 -17.55 10.03
N THR A 43 5.56 -17.22 10.90
CA THR A 43 4.31 -17.96 10.99
C THR A 43 3.36 -17.55 9.85
N PRO A 44 2.52 -18.46 9.33
CA PRO A 44 1.53 -18.10 8.32
C PRO A 44 0.49 -17.12 8.88
N PHE A 45 0.32 -17.04 10.20
CA PHE A 45 -0.60 -16.13 10.86
C PHE A 45 0.10 -14.83 11.26
N VAL A 46 -0.50 -13.71 10.85
CA VAL A 46 -0.14 -12.35 11.19
C VAL A 46 -1.16 -11.83 12.20
N PHE A 47 -0.72 -11.56 13.42
CA PHE A 47 -1.57 -11.04 14.50
C PHE A 47 -1.50 -9.52 14.63
N THR A 48 -0.56 -8.88 13.94
CA THR A 48 -0.34 -7.44 14.04
C THR A 48 -0.15 -6.81 12.67
N ARG A 49 -0.74 -5.64 12.44
CA ARG A 49 -0.60 -4.86 11.21
C ARG A 49 -0.12 -3.46 11.53
N ARG A 50 0.65 -2.86 10.63
CA ARG A 50 0.90 -1.41 10.65
C ARG A 50 -0.37 -0.68 10.19
N SER A 51 -0.89 0.22 11.02
CA SER A 51 -2.06 1.03 10.72
C SER A 51 -1.69 2.27 9.90
N SER A 52 -2.62 2.70 9.06
CA SER A 52 -2.59 3.94 8.29
C SER A 52 -3.35 5.09 8.98
N LEU A 53 -3.89 4.83 10.18
CA LEU A 53 -4.65 5.80 10.95
C LEU A 53 -3.73 6.65 11.85
N TYR A 54 -4.21 7.85 12.16
CA TYR A 54 -3.58 8.81 13.04
C TYR A 54 -4.58 9.34 14.07
N PHE A 55 -4.08 9.68 15.24
CA PHE A 55 -4.78 10.47 16.25
C PHE A 55 -4.47 11.96 16.05
N ASP A 56 -5.48 12.81 16.18
CA ASP A 56 -5.28 14.26 16.30
C ASP A 56 -5.12 14.71 17.77
N GLU A 57 -5.12 16.03 18.00
CA GLU A 57 -4.95 16.62 19.33
C GLU A 57 -6.15 16.33 20.26
N ASP A 58 -7.34 16.10 19.68
CA ASP A 58 -8.57 15.81 20.40
C ASP A 58 -8.77 14.31 20.65
N GLY A 59 -7.92 13.46 20.04
CA GLY A 59 -7.94 12.01 20.18
C GLY A 59 -8.84 11.31 19.17
N ASP A 60 -9.30 12.01 18.14
CA ASP A 60 -10.06 11.41 17.04
C ASP A 60 -9.13 10.57 16.17
N LEU A 61 -9.62 9.43 15.67
CA LEU A 61 -8.83 8.48 14.88
C LEU A 61 -9.29 8.48 13.42
N ALA A 62 -8.45 8.95 12.51
CA ALA A 62 -8.76 9.02 11.09
C ALA A 62 -7.54 8.77 10.18
N HIS A 63 -7.80 8.52 8.91
CA HIS A 63 -6.74 8.42 7.90
C HIS A 63 -6.20 9.80 7.51
N GLU A 64 -7.05 10.83 7.57
CA GLU A 64 -6.75 12.19 7.13
C GLU A 64 -7.50 13.20 7.99
N PHE A 65 -6.84 14.29 8.36
CA PHE A 65 -7.43 15.39 9.11
C PHE A 65 -7.44 16.66 8.28
N TYR A 66 -8.50 17.45 8.44
CA TYR A 66 -8.68 18.72 7.75
C TYR A 66 -9.08 19.78 8.76
N GLU A 67 -8.44 20.94 8.71
CA GLU A 67 -8.81 22.10 9.53
C GLU A 67 -9.50 23.14 8.65
N GLU A 68 -10.54 23.76 9.20
CA GLU A 68 -11.23 24.85 8.58
C GLU A 68 -10.41 26.14 8.69
N THR A 69 -10.07 26.70 7.53
CA THR A 69 -9.37 27.97 7.41
C THR A 69 -10.31 29.00 6.80
N VAL A 70 -10.46 30.15 7.45
CA VAL A 70 -11.27 31.25 6.91
C VAL A 70 -10.41 32.05 5.95
N VAL A 71 -10.67 31.93 4.65
CA VAL A 71 -9.98 32.68 3.61
C VAL A 71 -10.85 33.86 3.22
N THR A 72 -10.36 35.08 3.48
CA THR A 72 -10.98 36.31 2.96
C THR A 72 -10.50 36.56 1.54
N LYS A 73 -11.39 36.43 0.56
CA LYS A 73 -11.14 36.94 -0.80
C LYS A 73 -12.21 37.97 -1.14
N ASN A 74 -11.77 39.17 -1.53
CA ASN A 74 -12.60 40.30 -1.95
C ASN A 74 -13.68 40.68 -0.91
N GLY A 75 -13.30 40.81 0.36
CA GLY A 75 -14.22 41.17 1.45
C GLY A 75 -15.24 40.10 1.85
N ARG A 76 -15.32 38.98 1.12
CA ARG A 76 -16.20 37.85 1.44
C ARG A 76 -15.40 36.76 2.16
N LYS A 77 -15.78 36.47 3.40
CA LYS A 77 -15.23 35.35 4.16
C LYS A 77 -15.74 34.05 3.55
N LYS A 78 -14.82 33.15 3.17
CA LYS A 78 -15.14 31.79 2.77
C LYS A 78 -14.37 30.82 3.65
N ALA A 79 -15.09 29.85 4.18
CA ALA A 79 -14.51 28.67 4.79
C ALA A 79 -13.79 27.83 3.72
N LYS A 80 -12.59 27.36 4.04
CA LYS A 80 -11.86 26.39 3.22
C LYS A 80 -11.21 25.35 4.11
N LEU A 81 -11.45 24.09 3.83
CA LEU A 81 -10.76 22.99 4.49
C LEU A 81 -9.33 22.84 3.94
N LYS A 82 -8.37 22.70 4.85
CA LYS A 82 -6.96 22.45 4.52
C LYS A 82 -6.53 21.15 5.21
N ARG A 83 -5.92 20.25 4.44
CA ARG A 83 -5.40 18.99 4.96
C ARG A 83 -4.23 19.25 5.92
N ILE A 84 -4.28 18.61 7.07
CA ILE A 84 -3.23 18.63 8.09
C ILE A 84 -2.43 17.34 8.01
N HIS A 85 -1.11 17.47 8.16
CA HIS A 85 -0.17 16.35 8.29
C HIS A 85 0.77 16.54 9.50
N LYS A 86 0.65 17.66 10.21
CA LYS A 86 1.47 18.02 11.38
C LYS A 86 0.68 17.71 12.64
N ASN A 87 1.38 17.45 13.74
CA ASN A 87 0.79 17.18 15.06
C ASN A 87 -0.14 15.95 15.11
N LEU A 88 -0.06 15.07 14.11
CA LEU A 88 -0.80 13.82 14.08
C LEU A 88 0.06 12.69 14.64
N ILE A 89 -0.48 11.92 15.57
CA ILE A 89 0.21 10.79 16.20
C ILE A 89 -0.18 9.52 15.44
N PRO A 90 0.76 8.80 14.80
CA PRO A 90 0.41 7.57 14.09
C PRO A 90 -0.06 6.50 15.08
N GLN A 91 -1.14 5.79 14.73
CA GLN A 91 -1.64 4.68 15.55
C GLN A 91 -0.61 3.54 15.69
N GLY A 92 0.29 3.41 14.71
CA GLY A 92 1.41 2.47 14.77
C GLY A 92 1.01 1.02 14.48
N ILE A 93 1.54 0.08 15.25
CA ILE A 93 1.25 -1.36 15.08
C ILE A 93 0.01 -1.71 15.90
N ILE A 94 -1.05 -2.15 15.22
CA ILE A 94 -2.29 -2.60 15.84
C ILE A 94 -2.33 -4.13 15.90
N LYS A 95 -2.95 -4.65 16.96
CA LYS A 95 -3.32 -6.07 17.04
C LYS A 95 -4.59 -6.28 16.20
N LEU A 96 -4.62 -7.40 15.49
CA LEU A 96 -5.78 -7.81 14.70
C LEU A 96 -6.67 -8.70 15.57
N ASP A 97 -7.98 -8.48 15.53
CA ASP A 97 -8.94 -9.32 16.25
C ASP A 97 -8.91 -10.76 15.75
N HIS A 98 -8.69 -10.92 14.44
CA HIS A 98 -8.54 -12.21 13.78
C HIS A 98 -7.20 -12.26 13.05
N PRO A 99 -6.45 -13.36 13.13
CA PRO A 99 -5.18 -13.49 12.42
C PRO A 99 -5.39 -13.45 10.91
N CYS A 100 -4.52 -12.73 10.20
CA CYS A 100 -4.50 -12.72 8.74
C CYS A 100 -3.41 -13.67 8.21
N ILE A 101 -3.57 -14.17 6.98
CA ILE A 101 -2.56 -15.03 6.35
C ILE A 101 -1.43 -14.16 5.78
N HIS A 102 -0.19 -14.55 6.04
CA HIS A 102 1.00 -13.90 5.51
C HIS A 102 1.09 -14.11 3.99
N VAL A 103 1.34 -13.03 3.23
CA VAL A 103 1.33 -13.03 1.75
C VAL A 103 2.32 -14.00 1.09
N ASP A 104 3.39 -14.37 1.80
CA ASP A 104 4.41 -15.31 1.33
C ASP A 104 4.16 -16.76 1.71
N PHE A 105 3.10 -17.05 2.48
CA PHE A 105 2.71 -18.41 2.83
C PHE A 105 1.54 -18.86 1.94
N PRO A 106 1.78 -19.70 0.92
CA PRO A 106 0.69 -20.32 0.19
C PRO A 106 -0.08 -21.26 1.13
N VAL A 107 -1.36 -20.97 1.37
CA VAL A 107 -2.25 -21.78 2.21
C VAL A 107 -3.42 -22.27 1.35
N VAL A 108 -3.70 -23.58 1.40
CA VAL A 108 -4.90 -24.18 0.80
C VAL A 108 -6.00 -24.18 1.84
N ILE A 109 -7.12 -23.53 1.54
CA ILE A 109 -8.31 -23.52 2.41
C ILE A 109 -9.24 -24.62 1.91
N CYS A 110 -9.56 -25.59 2.77
CA CYS A 110 -10.55 -26.62 2.49
C CYS A 110 -11.85 -26.28 3.21
N GLU A 111 -12.99 -26.38 2.53
CA GLU A 111 -14.29 -26.43 3.21
C GLU A 111 -14.56 -27.84 3.72
N VAL A 112 -15.40 -27.95 4.74
CA VAL A 112 -15.85 -29.22 5.34
C VAL A 112 -17.21 -29.59 4.77
#